data_AF-A0A183GGC8-F1
#
_entry.id   AF-A0A183GGC8-F1
#
_cell.length_a   1.000
_cell.length_b   1.000
_cell.length_c   1.000
_cell.angle_alpha   90.00
_cell.angle_beta   90.00
_cell.angle_gamma   90.00
#
_symmetry.space_group_name_H-M   'P 1'
#
loop_
_entity.id
_entity.type
_entity.pdbx_description
1 polymer ?
#
loop_
_entity_poly.entity_id
_entity_poly.type
_entity_poly.pdbx_seq_one_letter_code
_entity_poly.pdbx_strand_id
1 'polypeptide(L)'
;MSGRSILVIRHGERCDFVFNSPGVSWMRKAFDSNGRYCPTDINMPRIVPKRKDGWENFAFDVPLTEMGYIQSKLTGRALRDSGIKIDFIYCSSALRCVQTAVGITKGLVHVQSMPVFFVFASLAASDSQRTSVDNKDKQKK
;
A
#
# COMPACT_ATOMS: atom_id res chain seq x y z
N MET A 1 -12.07 -32.66 8.20
CA MET A 1 -10.70 -32.11 8.34
C MET A 1 -10.73 -30.65 7.93
N SER A 2 -10.41 -29.71 8.82
CA SER A 2 -10.19 -28.31 8.43
C SER A 2 -8.80 -28.22 7.78
N GLY A 3 -8.76 -27.99 6.47
CA GLY A 3 -7.52 -27.79 5.73
C GLY A 3 -6.93 -26.41 6.03
N ARG A 4 -5.60 -26.27 5.99
CA ARG A 4 -4.96 -24.95 6.02
C ARG A 4 -5.17 -24.26 4.68
N SER A 5 -5.70 -23.04 4.70
CA SER A 5 -5.88 -22.22 3.50
C SER A 5 -4.93 -21.03 3.54
N ILE A 6 -4.41 -20.66 2.37
CA ILE A 6 -3.53 -19.50 2.19
C ILE A 6 -4.24 -18.52 1.26
N LEU A 7 -4.36 -17.27 1.70
CA LEU A 7 -4.87 -16.17 0.89
C LEU A 7 -3.72 -15.24 0.51
N VAL A 8 -3.54 -14.99 -0.78
CA VAL A 8 -2.53 -14.05 -1.29
C VAL A 8 -3.27 -12.81 -1.81
N ILE A 9 -2.94 -11.65 -1.23
CA ILE A 9 -3.64 -10.39 -1.50
C ILE A 9 -2.61 -9.35 -1.96
N ARG A 10 -2.87 -8.71 -3.10
CA ARG A 10 -2.07 -7.58 -3.59
C ARG A 10 -2.36 -6.34 -2.74
N HIS A 11 -1.37 -5.46 -2.59
CA HIS A 11 -1.59 -4.15 -1.97
C HIS A 11 -2.68 -3.34 -2.70
N GLY A 12 -3.33 -2.42 -1.99
CA GLY A 12 -4.30 -1.48 -2.57
C GLY A 12 -3.69 -0.45 -3.53
N GLU A 13 -4.51 0.46 -4.04
CA GLU A 13 -4.07 1.57 -4.91
C GLU A 13 -2.94 2.41 -4.29
N ARG A 14 -1.91 2.72 -5.09
CA ARG A 14 -0.71 3.47 -4.68
C ARG A 14 -0.78 4.94 -5.11
N CYS A 15 -0.22 5.84 -4.29
CA CYS A 15 -0.20 7.27 -4.60
C CYS A 15 0.57 7.62 -5.88
N ASP A 16 1.72 6.97 -6.12
CA ASP A 16 2.56 7.24 -7.28
C ASP A 16 1.87 6.85 -8.59
N PHE A 17 1.06 5.79 -8.57
CA PHE A 17 0.32 5.34 -9.75
C PHE A 17 -0.81 6.31 -10.15
N VAL A 18 -1.43 6.96 -9.17
CA VAL A 18 -2.56 7.89 -9.39
C VAL A 18 -2.09 9.31 -9.68
N PHE A 19 -1.10 9.80 -8.92
CA PHE A 19 -0.79 11.22 -8.87
C PHE A 19 0.49 11.62 -9.60
N ASN A 20 1.32 10.66 -10.03
CA ASN A 20 2.42 10.99 -10.92
C ASN A 20 1.87 11.39 -12.29
N SER A 21 2.41 12.47 -12.82
CA SER A 21 2.14 12.95 -14.17
C SER A 21 3.49 13.19 -14.87
N PRO A 22 3.54 13.30 -16.20
CA PRO A 22 4.81 13.59 -16.89
C PRO A 22 5.51 14.81 -16.27
N GLY A 23 6.73 14.61 -15.76
CA GLY A 23 7.53 15.65 -15.12
C GLY A 23 7.14 16.04 -13.69
N VAL A 24 6.08 15.47 -13.10
CA VAL A 24 5.59 15.83 -11.77
C VAL A 24 5.35 14.58 -10.92
N SER A 25 6.19 14.39 -9.90
CA SER A 25 6.00 13.35 -8.88
C SER A 25 4.90 13.76 -7.90
N TRP A 26 4.14 12.79 -7.39
CA TRP A 26 3.17 12.98 -6.31
C TRP A 26 3.79 13.69 -5.09
N MET A 27 5.06 13.42 -4.78
CA MET A 27 5.75 14.05 -3.65
C MET A 27 5.90 15.56 -3.86
N ARG A 28 6.17 16.00 -5.09
CA ARG A 28 6.26 17.43 -5.43
C ARG A 28 4.93 18.16 -5.23
N LYS A 29 3.82 17.45 -5.38
CA LYS A 29 2.47 18.00 -5.12
C LYS A 29 2.17 18.04 -3.63
N ALA A 30 2.61 17.02 -2.89
CA ALA A 30 2.16 16.78 -1.52
C ALA A 30 3.15 17.22 -0.43
N PHE A 31 4.38 17.61 -0.75
CA PHE A 31 5.37 18.10 0.22
C PHE A 31 5.85 19.51 -0.15
N ASP A 32 5.97 20.37 0.86
CA ASP A 32 6.60 21.68 0.69
C ASP A 32 8.14 21.60 0.75
N SER A 33 8.83 22.74 0.54
CA SER A 33 10.30 22.82 0.57
C SER A 33 10.91 22.44 1.92
N ASN A 34 10.12 22.42 2.99
CA ASN A 34 10.54 22.07 4.35
C ASN A 34 10.18 20.63 4.71
N GLY A 35 9.68 19.84 3.74
CA GLY A 35 9.25 18.46 3.95
C GLY A 35 7.95 18.31 4.75
N ARG A 36 7.16 19.38 4.89
CA ARG A 36 5.83 19.28 5.51
C ARG A 36 4.85 18.72 4.49
N TYR A 37 4.15 17.69 4.92
CA TYR A 37 3.14 17.03 4.10
C TYR A 37 1.82 17.82 4.11
N CYS A 38 1.37 18.20 2.91
CA CYS A 38 0.15 18.94 2.63
C CYS A 38 -0.60 18.24 1.48
N PRO A 39 -1.59 17.38 1.77
CA PRO A 39 -2.33 16.68 0.71
C PRO A 39 -3.13 17.68 -0.14
N THR A 40 -3.02 17.59 -1.46
CA THR A 40 -3.71 18.49 -2.41
C THR A 40 -4.97 17.89 -3.02
N ASP A 41 -5.23 16.60 -2.77
CA ASP A 41 -6.36 15.85 -3.32
C ASP A 41 -6.98 14.99 -2.21
N ILE A 42 -8.31 14.81 -2.25
CA ILE A 42 -9.04 14.04 -1.23
C ILE A 42 -8.67 12.55 -1.19
N ASN A 43 -8.12 12.02 -2.30
CA ASN A 43 -7.65 10.65 -2.40
C ASN A 43 -6.18 10.50 -1.94
N MET A 44 -5.47 11.60 -1.67
CA MET A 44 -4.18 11.52 -0.99
C MET A 44 -4.37 11.18 0.51
N PRO A 45 -3.44 10.43 1.13
CA PRO A 45 -3.46 10.16 2.55
C PRO A 45 -3.65 11.43 3.36
N ARG A 46 -4.48 11.42 4.39
CA ARG A 46 -4.58 12.61 5.27
C ARG A 46 -3.27 12.88 6.02
N ILE A 47 -2.58 11.82 6.40
CA ILE A 47 -1.34 11.85 7.17
C ILE A 47 -0.40 10.77 6.61
N VAL A 48 0.87 11.11 6.48
CA VAL A 48 1.95 10.16 6.19
C VAL A 48 2.84 9.97 7.42
N PRO A 49 3.40 8.78 7.64
CA PRO A 49 4.28 8.54 8.78
C PRO A 49 5.53 9.41 8.73
N LYS A 50 5.98 9.92 9.88
CA LYS A 50 7.27 10.59 9.97
C LYS A 50 8.39 9.57 9.79
N ARG A 51 9.21 9.77 8.76
CA ARG A 51 10.34 8.91 8.42
C ARG A 51 11.62 9.46 9.03
N LYS A 52 12.44 8.59 9.65
CA LYS A 52 13.75 8.98 10.20
C LYS A 52 14.78 9.25 9.11
N ASP A 53 14.58 8.60 7.97
CA ASP A 53 15.43 8.59 6.79
C ASP A 53 15.11 9.71 5.79
N GLY A 54 14.18 10.61 6.11
CA GLY A 54 13.74 11.70 5.23
C GLY A 54 12.42 11.41 4.51
N TRP A 55 11.71 12.47 4.13
CA TRP A 55 10.43 12.37 3.43
C TRP A 55 10.62 12.02 1.95
N GLU A 56 11.79 12.31 1.39
CA GLU A 56 12.19 12.02 0.02
C GLU A 56 12.19 10.51 -0.27
N ASN A 57 12.42 9.67 0.74
CA ASN A 57 12.42 8.22 0.59
C ASN A 57 11.05 7.61 0.32
N PHE A 58 9.98 8.40 0.45
CA PHE A 58 8.66 8.01 -0.08
C PHE A 58 8.66 7.80 -1.61
N ALA A 59 9.71 8.23 -2.34
CA ALA A 59 9.91 7.90 -3.76
C ALA A 59 10.05 6.39 -3.99
N PHE A 60 10.71 5.71 -3.06
CA PHE A 60 11.03 4.28 -3.14
C PHE A 60 10.04 3.42 -2.35
N ASP A 61 9.35 4.02 -1.37
CA ASP A 61 8.42 3.34 -0.48
C ASP A 61 7.10 4.11 -0.34
N VAL A 62 6.37 4.16 -1.45
CA VAL A 62 5.13 4.93 -1.61
C VAL A 62 3.98 4.44 -0.71
N PRO A 63 3.17 5.35 -0.13
CA PRO A 63 1.96 4.98 0.58
C PRO A 63 0.80 4.59 -0.36
N LEU A 64 -0.20 3.92 0.20
CA LEU A 64 -1.52 3.79 -0.42
C LEU A 64 -2.21 5.14 -0.56
N THR A 65 -3.17 5.24 -1.47
CA THR A 65 -4.18 6.31 -1.47
C THR A 65 -5.25 6.07 -0.40
N GLU A 66 -6.13 7.05 -0.14
CA GLU A 66 -7.31 6.84 0.71
C GLU A 66 -8.22 5.75 0.12
N MET A 67 -8.40 5.71 -1.20
CA MET A 67 -9.12 4.64 -1.89
C MET A 67 -8.44 3.28 -1.74
N GLY A 68 -7.12 3.20 -1.86
CA GLY A 68 -6.35 1.98 -1.62
C GLY A 68 -6.52 1.45 -0.18
N TYR A 69 -6.58 2.36 0.79
CA TYR A 69 -6.86 1.99 2.18
C TYR A 69 -8.31 1.53 2.39
N ILE A 70 -9.29 2.18 1.75
CA ILE A 70 -10.70 1.77 1.79
C ILE A 70 -10.88 0.40 1.16
N GLN A 71 -10.28 0.12 0.00
CA GLN A 71 -10.28 -1.20 -0.65
C GLN A 71 -9.84 -2.27 0.35
N SER A 72 -8.73 -2.03 1.06
CA SER A 72 -8.19 -2.94 2.07
C SER A 72 -9.18 -3.22 3.21
N LYS A 73 -9.85 -2.19 3.74
CA LYS A 73 -10.88 -2.34 4.77
C LYS A 73 -12.09 -3.12 4.28
N LEU A 74 -12.55 -2.84 3.05
CA LEU A 74 -13.68 -3.55 2.44
C LEU A 74 -13.36 -5.02 2.21
N THR A 75 -12.13 -5.35 1.78
CA THR A 75 -11.68 -6.74 1.68
C THR A 75 -11.73 -7.44 3.03
N GLY A 76 -11.21 -6.82 4.11
CA GLY A 76 -11.30 -7.38 5.46
C GLY A 76 -12.73 -7.60 5.91
N ARG A 77 -13.62 -6.65 5.64
CA ARG A 77 -15.05 -6.77 5.91
C ARG A 77 -15.68 -7.93 5.13
N ALA A 78 -15.37 -8.08 3.85
CA ALA A 78 -15.90 -9.17 3.04
C ALA A 78 -15.44 -10.55 3.55
N LEU A 79 -14.17 -10.69 3.94
CA LEU A 79 -13.64 -11.92 4.55
C LEU A 79 -14.40 -12.29 5.83
N ARG A 80 -14.63 -11.30 6.70
CA ARG A 80 -15.42 -11.48 7.93
C ARG A 80 -16.86 -11.87 7.63
N ASP A 81 -17.52 -11.13 6.74
CA ASP A 81 -18.93 -11.35 6.39
C ASP A 81 -19.12 -12.72 5.69
N SER A 82 -18.06 -13.28 5.10
CA SER A 82 -18.02 -14.63 4.52
C SER A 82 -17.71 -15.73 5.55
N GLY A 83 -17.53 -15.39 6.82
CA GLY A 83 -17.19 -16.33 7.89
C GLY A 83 -15.77 -16.91 7.81
N ILE A 84 -14.87 -16.29 7.04
CA ILE A 84 -13.49 -16.76 6.89
C ILE A 84 -12.70 -16.32 8.13
N LYS A 85 -12.25 -17.29 8.92
CA LYS A 85 -11.36 -17.04 10.05
C LYS A 85 -9.92 -16.89 9.57
N ILE A 86 -9.29 -15.78 9.93
CA ILE A 86 -7.87 -15.51 9.66
C ILE A 86 -7.10 -15.66 10.97
N ASP A 87 -6.17 -16.60 11.02
CA ASP A 87 -5.34 -16.82 12.21
C ASP A 87 -4.02 -16.02 12.17
N PHE A 88 -3.44 -15.85 10.98
CA PHE A 88 -2.16 -15.14 10.79
C PHE A 88 -2.20 -14.24 9.56
N ILE A 89 -1.60 -13.05 9.67
CA ILE A 89 -1.39 -12.13 8.55
C ILE A 89 0.11 -11.87 8.42
N TYR A 90 0.60 -12.11 7.21
CA TYR A 90 1.98 -11.83 6.81
C TYR A 90 1.98 -10.76 5.72
N CYS A 91 2.94 -9.83 5.78
CA CYS A 91 3.10 -8.82 4.74
C CYS A 91 4.57 -8.53 4.42
N SER A 92 4.80 -8.04 3.20
CA SER A 92 6.07 -7.43 2.79
C SER A 92 6.35 -6.17 3.61
N SER A 93 7.62 -5.84 3.80
CA SER A 93 8.06 -4.62 4.51
C SER A 93 7.76 -3.31 3.78
N ALA A 94 7.28 -3.36 2.53
CA ALA A 94 6.86 -2.17 1.78
C ALA A 94 5.64 -1.50 2.44
N LEU A 95 5.68 -0.17 2.60
CA LEU A 95 4.66 0.62 3.30
C LEU A 95 3.24 0.34 2.79
N ARG A 96 3.06 0.28 1.46
CA ARG A 96 1.78 -0.06 0.81
C ARG A 96 1.22 -1.43 1.26
N CYS A 97 2.08 -2.42 1.46
CA CYS A 97 1.69 -3.75 1.90
C CYS A 97 1.30 -3.74 3.38
N VAL A 98 2.08 -3.04 4.21
CA VAL A 98 1.78 -2.85 5.64
C VAL A 98 0.44 -2.14 5.83
N GLN A 99 0.22 -1.03 5.11
CA GLN A 99 -1.05 -0.29 5.17
C GLN A 99 -2.24 -1.13 4.70
N THR A 100 -2.06 -1.98 3.68
CA THR A 100 -3.09 -2.92 3.20
C THR A 100 -3.42 -3.94 4.29
N ALA A 101 -2.40 -4.58 4.88
CA ALA A 101 -2.57 -5.56 5.95
C ALA A 101 -3.27 -4.96 7.17
N VAL A 102 -2.90 -3.73 7.57
CA VAL A 102 -3.57 -2.99 8.65
C VAL A 102 -5.02 -2.68 8.29
N GLY A 103 -5.30 -2.27 7.04
CA GLY A 103 -6.66 -2.03 6.55
C GLY A 103 -7.53 -3.27 6.61
N ILE A 104 -7.03 -4.41 6.11
CA ILE A 104 -7.71 -5.70 6.18
C ILE A 104 -7.98 -6.11 7.63
N THR A 105 -6.98 -5.99 8.50
CA THR A 105 -7.11 -6.27 9.94
C THR A 105 -8.24 -5.45 10.55
N LYS A 106 -8.28 -4.14 10.29
CA LYS A 106 -9.38 -3.27 10.75
C LYS A 106 -10.75 -3.62 10.15
N GLY A 107 -10.81 -4.19 8.95
CA GLY A 107 -12.05 -4.68 8.37
C GLY A 107 -12.54 -5.99 9.01
N LEU A 108 -11.61 -6.85 9.43
CA LEU A 108 -11.88 -8.14 10.05
C LEU A 108 -12.46 -8.02 11.47
N VAL A 109 -11.98 -7.06 12.27
CA VAL A 109 -12.39 -6.87 13.67
C VAL A 109 -13.22 -5.61 13.88
N HIS A 110 -14.24 -5.68 14.75
CA HIS A 110 -14.88 -4.47 15.28
C HIS A 110 -13.96 -3.78 16.32
N VAL A 111 -13.27 -4.54 17.20
CA VAL A 111 -12.44 -3.99 18.31
C VAL A 111 -11.38 -4.99 18.88
N GLN A 112 -10.67 -5.82 18.11
CA GLN A 112 -9.58 -6.65 18.68
C GLN A 112 -8.29 -6.64 17.84
N SER A 113 -7.17 -6.47 18.53
CA SER A 113 -5.82 -6.34 17.98
C SER A 113 -5.27 -7.71 17.56
N MET A 114 -5.43 -8.06 16.28
CA MET A 114 -4.61 -9.14 15.71
C MET A 114 -3.20 -8.62 15.39
N PRO A 115 -2.14 -9.34 15.80
CA PRO A 115 -0.78 -8.97 15.43
C PRO A 115 -0.57 -9.19 13.92
N VAL A 116 -0.06 -8.17 13.23
CA VAL A 116 0.44 -8.28 11.86
C VAL A 116 1.91 -8.68 11.93
N PHE A 117 2.25 -9.83 11.35
CA PHE A 117 3.63 -10.30 11.31
C PHE A 117 4.32 -9.80 10.02
N PHE A 118 5.51 -9.24 10.18
CA PHE A 118 6.31 -8.77 9.05
C PHE A 118 7.20 -9.90 8.53
N VAL A 119 7.24 -10.10 7.22
CA VAL A 119 8.14 -11.06 6.56
C VAL A 119 9.27 -10.28 5.88
N PHE A 120 10.51 -10.68 6.15
CA PHE A 120 11.71 -10.06 5.58
C PHE A 120 11.76 -10.17 4.04
N ALA A 121 12.16 -9.05 3.41
CA ALA A 121 12.69 -8.76 2.05
C ALA A 121 12.29 -9.61 0.82
N SER A 122 12.14 -10.92 0.91
CA SER A 122 12.01 -11.80 -0.26
C SER A 122 10.70 -11.61 -1.06
N LEU A 123 9.65 -11.05 -0.45
CA LEU A 123 8.40 -10.69 -1.15
C LEU A 123 8.46 -9.34 -1.89
N ALA A 124 9.43 -8.46 -1.58
CA ALA A 124 9.53 -7.15 -2.22
C ALA A 124 10.12 -7.21 -3.65
N ALA A 125 10.82 -8.30 -3.99
CA ALA A 125 11.58 -8.42 -5.24
C ALA A 125 10.71 -8.54 -6.50
N SER A 126 9.42 -8.88 -6.39
CA SER A 126 8.54 -9.06 -7.55
C SER A 126 8.02 -7.75 -8.16
N ASP A 127 7.99 -6.65 -7.41
CA ASP A 127 7.45 -5.36 -7.87
C ASP A 127 8.42 -4.56 -8.76
N SER A 128 9.73 -4.78 -8.64
CA SER A 128 10.74 -3.95 -9.32
C SER A 128 10.97 -4.31 -10.79
N GLN A 129 10.44 -5.43 -11.28
CA GLN A 129 10.68 -5.92 -12.65
C GLN A 129 9.64 -5.40 -13.67
N ARG A 130 8.55 -4.76 -13.23
CA ARG A 130 7.46 -4.38 -14.15
C ARG A 130 7.61 -2.99 -14.78
N THR A 131 8.39 -2.09 -14.19
CA THR A 131 8.54 -0.70 -14.69
C THR A 131 9.49 -0.57 -15.88
N SER A 132 10.27 -1.61 -16.23
CA SER A 132 11.23 -1.54 -17.33
C SER A 132 10.69 -2.02 -18.70
N VAL A 133 9.49 -2.62 -18.75
CA VAL A 133 8.96 -3.20 -19.99
C VAL A 133 8.09 -2.21 -20.79
N ASP A 134 7.38 -1.29 -20.13
CA ASP A 134 6.40 -0.40 -20.78
C ASP A 134 7.02 0.79 -21.56
N ASN A 135 8.34 0.99 -21.53
CA ASN A 135 8.99 2.13 -22.20
C ASN A 135 9.63 1.80 -23.56
N LYS A 136 9.56 0.55 -24.04
CA LYS A 136 10.13 0.17 -25.35
C LYS A 136 9.16 0.25 -26.54
N ASP A 137 7.86 0.38 -26.30
CA ASP A 137 6.85 0.32 -27.38
C ASP A 137 6.37 1.69 -27.91
N LYS A 138 6.93 2.81 -27.43
CA LYS A 138 6.54 4.16 -27.88
C LYS A 138 7.54 4.88 -28.81
N GLN A 139 8.55 4.19 -29.34
CA GLN A 139 9.55 4.78 -30.26
C GLN A 139 9.56 4.21 -31.69
N LYS A 140 8.47 3.57 -32.13
CA LYS A 140 8.27 3.23 -33.54
C LYS A 140 6.91 3.71 -34.04
N LYS A 141 6.84 4.97 -34.46
CA LYS A 141 6.05 5.45 -35.59
C LYS A 141 6.48 6.86 -35.96
#